data_AF-E2QRI1-F1
#
_entry.id   AF-E2QRI1-F1
#
_cell.length_a   1.000
_cell.length_b   1.000
_cell.length_c   1.000
_cell.angle_alpha   90.00
_cell.angle_beta   90.00
_cell.angle_gamma   90.00
#
_symmetry.space_group_name_H-M   'P 1'
#
loop_
_entity.id
_entity.type
_entity.pdbx_description
1 polymer ?
#
loop_
_entity_poly.entity_id
_entity_poly.type
_entity_poly.pdbx_seq_one_letter_code
_entity_poly.pdbx_strand_id
1 'polypeptide(L)'
;MAVRALKLLTTLLAVVAAASQAEVESEAGWGMVTPDLLFAEGTAAYARGDWPGVVLSMERALRSRAALRALRLRCRTQCAADFPWELDPDWSPSPAQASGAAALRDLSFFGGLLRRAACLRRCLGPPAAHSLSEEMELEFRKRSPYNYLQVAYFKDLETQPHMQEFRLGVRLYSEEQPQEAVPHLEAALQEYFVAYEECRALCEGPY
;
A
#
# COMPACT_ATOMS: atom_id res chain seq x y z
N MET A 1 -3.90 54.95 -10.09
CA MET A 1 -2.99 53.85 -10.52
C MET A 1 -2.81 52.81 -9.42
N ALA A 2 -2.38 53.20 -8.21
CA ALA A 2 -2.14 52.28 -7.08
C ALA A 2 -3.35 51.41 -6.67
N VAL A 3 -4.56 51.99 -6.63
CA VAL A 3 -5.79 51.25 -6.23
C VAL A 3 -6.18 50.16 -7.24
N ARG A 4 -5.87 50.34 -8.52
CA ARG A 4 -6.13 49.33 -9.57
C ARG A 4 -5.10 48.20 -9.50
N ALA A 5 -3.84 48.52 -9.23
CA ALA A 5 -2.79 47.52 -9.04
C ALA A 5 -3.03 46.65 -7.79
N LEU A 6 -3.48 47.26 -6.68
CA LEU A 6 -3.79 46.53 -5.45
C LEU A 6 -4.97 45.57 -5.64
N LYS A 7 -6.03 46.01 -6.35
CA LYS A 7 -7.18 45.15 -6.69
C LYS A 7 -6.77 43.96 -7.57
N LEU A 8 -5.91 44.18 -8.56
CA LEU A 8 -5.40 43.12 -9.43
C LEU A 8 -4.55 42.10 -8.66
N LEU A 9 -3.73 42.56 -7.71
CA LEU A 9 -2.90 41.70 -6.87
C LEU A 9 -3.75 40.84 -5.93
N THR A 10 -4.79 41.43 -5.32
CA THR A 10 -5.72 40.69 -4.45
C THR A 10 -6.57 39.68 -5.23
N THR A 11 -6.97 40.00 -6.47
CA THR A 11 -7.69 39.04 -7.32
C THR A 11 -6.77 37.91 -7.79
N LEU A 12 -5.49 38.19 -8.09
CA LEU A 12 -4.54 37.14 -8.44
C LEU A 12 -4.29 36.19 -7.26
N LEU A 13 -4.11 36.74 -6.04
CA LEU A 13 -3.94 35.95 -4.83
C LEU A 13 -5.17 35.08 -4.51
N ALA A 14 -6.37 35.62 -4.71
CA ALA A 14 -7.61 34.86 -4.53
C ALA A 14 -7.77 33.74 -5.57
N VAL A 15 -7.37 33.97 -6.83
CA VAL A 15 -7.40 32.95 -7.89
C VAL A 15 -6.36 31.86 -7.64
N VAL A 16 -5.16 32.20 -7.17
CA VAL A 16 -4.13 31.22 -6.79
C VAL A 16 -4.58 30.39 -5.59
N ALA A 17 -5.20 31.00 -4.58
CA ALA A 17 -5.77 30.28 -3.44
C ALA A 17 -6.91 29.34 -3.86
N ALA A 18 -7.82 29.78 -4.73
CA ALA A 18 -8.90 28.94 -5.25
C ALA A 18 -8.38 27.79 -6.13
N ALA A 19 -7.35 28.00 -6.94
CA ALA A 19 -6.70 26.94 -7.73
C ALA A 19 -6.05 25.87 -6.83
N SER A 20 -5.45 26.27 -5.71
CA SER A 20 -4.87 25.32 -4.74
C SER A 20 -5.92 24.51 -3.96
N GLN A 21 -7.15 25.01 -3.84
CA GLN A 21 -8.27 24.28 -3.22
C GLN A 21 -9.00 23.38 -4.22
N ALA A 22 -9.06 23.78 -5.50
CA ALA A 22 -9.70 22.99 -6.56
C ALA A 22 -8.93 21.70 -6.91
N GLU A 23 -7.61 21.63 -6.69
CA GLU A 23 -6.85 20.38 -6.85
C GLU A 23 -7.13 19.36 -5.72
N VAL A 24 -7.69 19.79 -4.58
CA VAL A 24 -8.01 18.92 -3.43
C VAL A 24 -9.44 18.36 -3.50
N GLU A 25 -10.33 18.96 -4.29
CA GLU A 25 -11.64 18.41 -4.66
C GLU A 25 -11.54 17.53 -5.92
N SER A 26 -10.49 16.72 -5.97
CA SER A 26 -10.34 15.59 -6.88
C SER A 26 -11.63 14.77 -6.88
N GLU A 27 -12.26 14.68 -8.06
CA GLU A 27 -12.91 13.47 -8.58
C GLU A 27 -12.47 12.25 -7.74
N ALA A 28 -13.42 11.64 -7.05
CA ALA A 28 -13.17 10.78 -5.91
C ALA A 28 -12.06 9.75 -6.19
N GLY A 29 -10.90 9.96 -5.56
CA GLY A 29 -9.67 9.17 -5.59
C GLY A 29 -9.80 7.76 -5.00
N TRP A 30 -10.87 7.06 -5.31
CA TRP A 30 -11.13 5.65 -4.99
C TRP A 30 -11.01 4.75 -6.22
N GLY A 31 -10.39 5.24 -7.31
CA GLY A 31 -10.16 4.48 -8.54
C GLY A 31 -9.04 3.43 -8.45
N MET A 32 -8.46 3.20 -7.28
CA MET A 32 -7.48 2.13 -7.08
C MET A 32 -8.23 0.80 -6.91
N VAL A 33 -7.95 -0.14 -7.81
CA VAL A 33 -8.49 -1.50 -7.71
C VAL A 33 -8.05 -2.12 -6.38
N THR A 34 -9.01 -2.68 -5.66
CA THR A 34 -8.80 -3.16 -4.30
C THR A 34 -7.94 -4.44 -4.30
N PRO A 35 -7.11 -4.66 -3.26
CA PRO A 35 -6.19 -5.80 -3.22
C PRO A 35 -6.85 -7.18 -3.33
N ASP A 36 -8.08 -7.32 -2.83
CA ASP A 36 -8.90 -8.53 -2.87
C ASP A 36 -9.35 -8.89 -4.29
N LEU A 37 -9.81 -7.92 -5.08
CA LEU A 37 -10.18 -8.15 -6.47
C LEU A 37 -8.97 -8.59 -7.30
N LEU A 38 -7.84 -7.90 -7.15
CA LEU A 38 -6.58 -8.25 -7.85
C LEU A 38 -6.07 -9.62 -7.44
N PHE A 39 -6.19 -9.98 -6.16
CA PHE A 39 -5.83 -11.32 -5.69
C PHE A 39 -6.74 -12.39 -6.32
N ALA A 40 -8.06 -12.16 -6.36
CA ALA A 40 -9.01 -13.07 -6.99
C ALA A 40 -8.77 -13.22 -8.51
N GLU A 41 -8.45 -12.14 -9.21
CA GLU A 41 -8.05 -12.19 -10.62
C GLU A 41 -6.78 -13.01 -10.80
N GLY A 42 -5.79 -12.85 -9.93
CA GLY A 42 -4.55 -13.61 -9.97
C GLY A 42 -4.75 -15.10 -9.70
N THR A 43 -5.60 -15.48 -8.73
CA THR A 43 -5.90 -16.90 -8.49
C THR A 43 -6.71 -17.53 -9.63
N ALA A 44 -7.61 -16.76 -10.25
CA ALA A 44 -8.33 -17.19 -11.44
C ALA A 44 -7.39 -17.37 -12.65
N ALA A 45 -6.41 -16.48 -12.85
CA ALA A 45 -5.38 -16.63 -13.87
C ALA A 45 -4.53 -17.88 -13.62
N TYR A 46 -4.15 -18.13 -12.37
CA TYR A 46 -3.40 -19.32 -11.97
C TYR A 46 -4.14 -20.61 -12.32
N ALA A 47 -5.45 -20.67 -12.03
CA ALA A 47 -6.29 -21.83 -12.35
C ALA A 47 -6.37 -22.12 -13.86
N ARG A 48 -6.19 -21.10 -14.71
CA ARG A 48 -6.17 -21.25 -16.18
C ARG A 48 -4.75 -21.47 -16.75
N GLY A 49 -3.71 -21.44 -15.93
CA GLY A 49 -2.31 -21.49 -16.39
C GLY A 49 -1.85 -20.22 -17.13
N ASP A 50 -2.55 -19.10 -16.93
CA ASP A 50 -2.21 -17.80 -17.50
C ASP A 50 -1.13 -17.11 -16.65
N TRP A 51 0.13 -17.53 -16.83
CA TRP A 51 1.25 -17.08 -16.00
C TRP A 51 1.50 -15.56 -16.06
N PRO A 52 1.47 -14.89 -17.24
CA PRO A 52 1.59 -13.44 -17.30
C PRO A 52 0.45 -12.74 -16.56
N GLY A 53 -0.78 -13.26 -16.66
CA GLY A 53 -1.93 -12.76 -15.89
C GLY A 53 -1.73 -12.90 -14.37
N VAL A 54 -1.15 -14.02 -13.90
CA VAL A 54 -0.81 -14.19 -12.48
C VAL A 54 0.20 -13.15 -12.02
N VAL A 55 1.29 -12.95 -12.76
CA VAL A 55 2.33 -11.97 -12.43
C VAL A 55 1.71 -10.58 -12.32
N LEU A 56 1.00 -10.15 -13.36
CA LEU A 56 0.38 -8.83 -13.41
C LEU A 56 -0.56 -8.59 -12.23
N SER A 57 -1.47 -9.52 -11.97
CA SER A 57 -2.51 -9.36 -10.94
C SER A 57 -1.92 -9.45 -9.54
N MET A 58 -1.03 -10.40 -9.26
CA MET A 58 -0.41 -10.56 -7.94
C MET A 58 0.48 -9.37 -7.57
N GLU A 59 1.27 -8.84 -8.51
CA GLU A 59 2.07 -7.66 -8.25
C GLU A 59 1.21 -6.40 -8.03
N ARG A 60 0.16 -6.22 -8.83
CA ARG A 60 -0.80 -5.13 -8.61
C ARG A 60 -1.46 -5.27 -7.24
N ALA A 61 -1.81 -6.48 -6.81
CA ALA A 61 -2.39 -6.73 -5.50
C ALA A 61 -1.43 -6.32 -4.37
N LEU A 62 -0.15 -6.66 -4.48
CA LEU A 62 0.90 -6.25 -3.53
C LEU A 62 1.07 -4.72 -3.48
N ARG A 63 1.16 -4.06 -4.64
CA ARG A 63 1.26 -2.58 -4.74
C ARG A 63 0.02 -1.90 -4.16
N SER A 64 -1.17 -2.38 -4.47
CA SER A 64 -2.44 -1.86 -3.94
C SER A 64 -2.51 -2.03 -2.41
N ARG A 65 -2.08 -3.18 -1.87
CA ARG A 65 -2.02 -3.40 -0.41
C ARG A 65 -1.03 -2.46 0.27
N ALA A 66 0.13 -2.20 -0.33
CA ALA A 66 1.10 -1.24 0.17
C ALA A 66 0.54 0.19 0.17
N ALA A 67 -0.11 0.60 -0.91
CA ALA A 67 -0.77 1.90 -1.02
C ALA A 67 -1.88 2.08 0.03
N LEU A 68 -2.69 1.04 0.25
CA LEU A 68 -3.72 1.06 1.28
C LEU A 68 -3.13 1.19 2.70
N ARG A 69 -2.03 0.49 2.99
CA ARG A 69 -1.31 0.65 4.27
C ARG A 69 -0.78 2.08 4.44
N ALA A 70 -0.18 2.65 3.40
CA ALA A 70 0.34 4.01 3.41
C ALA A 70 -0.79 5.04 3.63
N LEU A 71 -1.93 4.86 2.96
CA LEU A 71 -3.11 5.71 3.16
C LEU A 71 -3.62 5.63 4.61
N ARG A 72 -3.78 4.41 5.16
CA ARG A 72 -4.22 4.21 6.55
C ARG A 72 -3.28 4.90 7.54
N LEU A 73 -1.97 4.79 7.35
CA LEU A 73 -0.98 5.43 8.21
C LEU A 73 -1.05 6.96 8.11
N ARG A 74 -1.07 7.51 6.89
CA ARG A 74 -1.18 8.96 6.66
C ARG A 74 -2.46 9.56 7.25
N CYS A 75 -3.61 8.93 7.05
CA CYS A 75 -4.86 9.40 7.65
C CYS A 75 -4.82 9.34 9.18
N ARG A 76 -4.24 8.27 9.75
CA ARG A 76 -4.08 8.15 11.21
C ARG A 76 -3.19 9.23 11.79
N THR A 77 -2.07 9.54 11.14
CA THR A 77 -1.15 10.58 11.63
C THR A 77 -1.73 11.97 11.48
N GLN A 78 -2.37 12.29 10.34
CA GLN A 78 -3.01 13.59 10.10
C GLN A 78 -4.18 13.85 11.06
N CYS A 79 -5.16 12.93 11.13
CA CYS A 79 -6.26 13.07 12.08
C CYS A 79 -5.79 13.05 13.54
N ALA A 80 -4.60 12.50 13.81
CA ALA A 80 -4.01 12.58 15.14
C ALA A 80 -3.46 13.95 15.48
N ALA A 81 -2.88 14.64 14.50
CA ALA A 81 -2.39 16.00 14.64
C ALA A 81 -3.53 17.02 14.72
N ASP A 82 -4.59 16.85 13.92
CA ASP A 82 -5.72 17.79 13.86
C ASP A 82 -6.61 17.76 15.11
N PHE A 83 -6.67 16.61 15.79
CA PHE A 83 -7.50 16.42 16.98
C PHE A 83 -6.69 15.78 18.12
N PRO A 84 -5.73 16.51 18.74
CA PRO A 84 -4.94 16.00 19.85
C PRO A 84 -5.84 15.55 21.00
N TRP A 85 -5.38 14.57 21.77
CA TRP A 85 -6.06 14.16 23.00
C TRP A 85 -5.63 15.13 24.11
N GLU A 86 -6.27 16.29 24.18
CA GLU A 86 -6.01 17.22 25.28
C GLU A 86 -6.73 16.72 26.54
N LEU A 87 -5.93 16.24 27.50
CA LEU A 87 -6.26 16.31 28.91
C LEU A 87 -5.56 17.58 29.40
N ASP A 88 -6.29 18.67 29.61
CA ASP A 88 -5.73 19.87 30.23
C ASP A 88 -5.04 19.49 31.55
N PRO A 89 -3.70 19.61 31.67
CA PRO A 89 -2.99 19.25 32.90
C PRO A 89 -3.31 20.22 34.05
N ASP A 90 -3.70 21.46 33.72
CA ASP A 90 -3.83 22.56 34.67
C ASP A 90 -5.26 22.75 35.23
N TRP A 91 -6.25 21.96 34.80
CA TRP A 91 -7.59 22.02 35.37
C TRP A 91 -7.67 21.28 36.70
N SER A 92 -7.52 22.02 37.80
CA SER A 92 -7.88 21.59 39.15
C SER A 92 -9.35 21.93 39.45
N PRO A 93 -10.29 20.97 39.49
CA PRO A 93 -11.66 21.27 39.86
C PRO A 93 -11.71 21.62 41.35
N SER A 94 -12.36 22.73 41.71
CA SER A 94 -12.66 22.99 43.12
C SER A 94 -13.61 21.90 43.65
N PRO A 95 -13.52 21.49 44.94
CA PRO A 95 -14.34 20.41 45.50
C PRO A 95 -15.85 20.68 45.42
N ALA A 96 -16.28 21.93 45.21
CA ALA A 96 -17.67 22.31 45.00
C ALA A 96 -18.22 22.02 43.58
N GLN A 97 -17.35 21.72 42.60
CA GLN A 97 -17.72 21.53 41.18
C GLN A 97 -17.54 20.06 40.71
N ALA A 98 -17.22 19.15 41.64
CA ALA A 98 -16.72 17.81 41.35
C ALA A 98 -17.66 16.94 40.49
N SER A 99 -18.98 17.07 40.63
CA SER A 99 -19.94 16.26 39.86
C SER A 99 -20.14 16.77 38.41
N GLY A 100 -20.26 18.09 38.21
CA GLY A 100 -20.45 18.67 36.88
C GLY A 100 -19.17 18.76 36.05
N ALA A 101 -18.03 19.04 36.68
CA ALA A 101 -16.74 19.12 36.00
C ALA A 101 -16.26 17.76 35.46
N ALA A 102 -16.62 16.66 36.12
CA ALA A 102 -16.35 15.30 35.62
C ALA A 102 -17.13 15.02 34.33
N ALA A 103 -18.44 15.29 34.31
CA ALA A 103 -19.28 15.12 33.13
C ALA A 103 -18.82 16.00 31.94
N LEU A 104 -18.38 17.24 32.20
CA LEU A 104 -17.83 18.11 31.17
C LEU A 104 -16.50 17.59 30.60
N ARG A 105 -15.63 17.00 31.44
CA ARG A 105 -14.41 16.33 30.97
C ARG A 105 -14.72 15.12 30.09
N ASP A 106 -15.67 14.28 30.50
CA ASP A 106 -16.08 13.13 29.70
C ASP A 106 -16.62 13.59 28.34
N LEU A 107 -17.45 14.64 28.31
CA LEU A 107 -17.97 15.20 27.06
C LEU A 107 -16.85 15.76 26.16
N SER A 108 -15.85 16.44 26.70
CA SER A 108 -14.70 16.93 25.94
C SER A 108 -13.86 15.78 25.36
N PHE A 109 -13.61 14.74 26.17
CA PHE A 109 -12.90 13.54 25.76
C PHE A 109 -13.63 12.80 24.63
N PHE A 110 -14.91 12.46 24.84
CA PHE A 110 -15.72 11.76 23.84
C PHE A 110 -15.95 12.64 22.60
N GLY A 111 -16.07 13.96 22.77
CA GLY A 111 -16.11 14.91 21.66
C GLY A 111 -14.84 14.86 20.79
N GLY A 112 -13.66 14.79 21.40
CA GLY A 112 -12.39 14.59 20.69
C GLY A 112 -12.32 13.25 19.97
N LEU A 113 -12.75 12.17 20.62
CA LEU A 113 -12.82 10.83 20.04
C LEU A 113 -13.72 10.80 18.79
N LEU A 114 -14.92 11.37 18.89
CA LEU A 114 -15.89 11.42 17.79
C LEU A 114 -15.39 12.29 16.63
N ARG A 115 -14.74 13.44 16.91
CA ARG A 115 -14.12 14.28 15.87
C ARG A 115 -13.01 13.54 15.13
N ARG A 116 -12.13 12.84 15.85
CA ARG A 116 -11.07 12.02 15.24
C ARG A 116 -11.64 10.87 14.42
N ALA A 117 -12.69 10.20 14.90
CA ALA A 117 -13.38 9.16 14.15
C ALA A 117 -14.03 9.71 12.86
N ALA A 118 -14.66 10.88 12.92
CA ALA A 118 -15.23 11.55 11.75
C ALA A 118 -14.15 11.94 10.73
N CYS A 119 -13.00 12.45 11.19
CA CYS A 119 -11.84 12.73 10.35
C CYS A 119 -11.36 11.47 9.61
N LEU A 120 -11.17 10.36 10.34
CA LEU A 120 -10.74 9.09 9.73
C LEU A 120 -11.72 8.59 8.69
N ARG A 121 -13.03 8.66 8.95
CA ARG A 121 -14.06 8.27 7.98
C ARG A 121 -14.03 9.13 6.72
N ARG A 122 -13.79 10.44 6.87
CA ARG A 122 -13.67 11.36 5.72
C ARG A 122 -12.38 11.12 4.92
N CYS A 123 -11.27 10.87 5.61
CA CYS A 123 -9.97 10.64 4.97
C CYS A 123 -9.87 9.27 4.27
N LEU A 124 -10.41 8.21 4.88
CA LEU A 124 -10.35 6.85 4.35
C LEU A 124 -11.53 6.50 3.42
N GLY A 125 -12.58 7.31 3.41
CA GLY A 125 -13.77 7.05 2.61
C GLY A 125 -14.56 5.82 3.08
N PRO A 126 -15.35 5.19 2.19
CA PRO A 126 -16.19 4.05 2.55
C PRO A 126 -15.34 2.82 2.93
N PRO A 127 -15.78 1.98 3.89
CA PRO A 127 -15.05 0.78 4.32
C PRO A 127 -14.65 -0.15 3.16
N ALA A 128 -15.49 -0.31 2.14
CA ALA A 128 -15.18 -1.14 0.97
C ALA A 128 -13.89 -0.71 0.24
N ALA A 129 -13.54 0.58 0.28
CA ALA A 129 -12.34 1.10 -0.36
C ALA A 129 -11.05 0.83 0.45
N HIS A 130 -11.17 0.62 1.77
CA HIS A 130 -10.01 0.61 2.66
C HIS A 130 -9.99 -0.50 3.70
N SER A 131 -10.89 -1.48 3.64
CA SER A 131 -10.95 -2.67 4.51
C SER A 131 -10.82 -3.95 3.69
N LEU A 132 -10.22 -4.97 4.28
CA LEU A 132 -10.15 -6.31 3.68
C LEU A 132 -10.80 -7.30 4.67
N SER A 133 -11.33 -8.40 4.16
CA SER A 133 -11.80 -9.50 5.00
C SER A 133 -10.63 -10.09 5.82
N GLU A 134 -10.95 -10.67 6.99
CA GLU A 134 -9.93 -11.30 7.85
C GLU A 134 -9.16 -12.41 7.11
N GLU A 135 -9.87 -13.20 6.30
CA GLU A 135 -9.29 -14.22 5.43
C GLU A 135 -8.26 -13.61 4.46
N MET A 136 -8.63 -12.54 3.76
CA MET A 136 -7.71 -11.88 2.83
C MET A 136 -6.52 -11.24 3.56
N GLU A 137 -6.74 -10.67 4.75
CA GLU A 137 -5.64 -10.16 5.56
C GLU A 137 -4.65 -11.26 5.97
N LEU A 138 -5.15 -12.47 6.23
CA LEU A 138 -4.33 -13.63 6.54
C LEU A 138 -3.46 -14.04 5.34
N GLU A 139 -4.02 -14.08 4.13
CA GLU A 139 -3.28 -14.39 2.90
C GLU A 139 -2.09 -13.44 2.69
N PHE A 140 -2.33 -12.13 2.80
CA PHE A 140 -1.25 -11.15 2.69
C PHE A 140 -0.25 -11.23 3.85
N ARG A 141 -0.70 -11.52 5.08
CA ARG A 141 0.19 -11.67 6.25
C ARG A 141 1.10 -12.88 6.12
N LYS A 142 0.59 -13.98 5.57
CA LYS A 142 1.34 -15.21 5.27
C LYS A 142 2.18 -15.12 4.00
N ARG A 143 2.15 -13.99 3.29
CA ARG A 143 2.86 -13.78 2.02
C ARG A 143 2.41 -14.75 0.92
N SER A 144 1.14 -15.18 0.93
CA SER A 144 0.60 -16.08 -0.10
C SER A 144 0.74 -15.60 -1.54
N PRO A 145 0.62 -14.29 -1.89
CA PRO A 145 0.85 -13.84 -3.27
C PRO A 145 2.21 -14.24 -3.84
N TYR A 146 3.24 -14.34 -2.99
CA TYR A 146 4.59 -14.71 -3.43
C TYR A 146 4.67 -16.18 -3.86
N ASN A 147 3.84 -17.07 -3.31
CA ASN A 147 3.78 -18.47 -3.74
C ASN A 147 3.28 -18.57 -5.19
N TYR A 148 2.27 -17.78 -5.53
CA TYR A 148 1.76 -17.68 -6.91
C TYR A 148 2.80 -17.08 -7.85
N LEU A 149 3.46 -15.99 -7.42
CA LEU A 149 4.51 -15.36 -8.20
C LEU A 149 5.70 -16.28 -8.46
N GLN A 150 6.14 -17.08 -7.48
CA GLN A 150 7.22 -18.05 -7.64
C GLN A 150 6.91 -19.05 -8.76
N VAL A 151 5.72 -19.65 -8.74
CA VAL A 151 5.31 -20.59 -9.79
C VAL A 151 5.14 -19.87 -11.12
N ALA A 152 4.51 -18.69 -11.13
CA ALA A 152 4.28 -17.94 -12.35
C ALA A 152 5.58 -17.51 -13.01
N TYR A 153 6.53 -16.90 -12.30
CA TYR A 153 7.87 -16.60 -12.83
C TYR A 153 8.64 -17.85 -13.25
N PHE A 154 8.44 -18.97 -12.55
CA PHE A 154 9.02 -20.24 -12.98
C PHE A 154 8.43 -20.76 -14.29
N LYS A 155 7.18 -20.45 -14.61
CA LYS A 155 6.49 -20.92 -15.81
C LYS A 155 6.52 -19.90 -16.95
N ASP A 156 6.61 -18.62 -16.62
CA ASP A 156 6.72 -17.51 -17.54
C ASP A 156 8.14 -17.46 -18.10
N LEU A 157 8.31 -18.15 -19.24
CA LEU A 157 9.59 -18.38 -19.91
C LEU A 157 10.22 -17.09 -20.43
N GLU A 158 9.46 -15.98 -20.45
CA GLU A 158 9.89 -14.70 -21.01
C GLU A 158 10.88 -13.96 -20.10
N THR A 159 10.93 -14.28 -18.80
CA THR A 159 11.68 -13.41 -17.89
C THR A 159 13.18 -13.68 -17.78
N GLN A 160 13.71 -14.92 -17.90
CA GLN A 160 15.12 -15.15 -17.55
C GLN A 160 15.87 -16.25 -18.34
N PRO A 161 17.07 -15.95 -18.90
CA PRO A 161 17.88 -16.91 -19.67
C PRO A 161 18.31 -18.14 -18.83
N HIS A 162 18.63 -17.93 -17.55
CA HIS A 162 19.09 -18.99 -16.64
C HIS A 162 18.07 -20.09 -16.34
N MET A 163 16.79 -19.83 -16.63
CA MET A 163 15.71 -20.77 -16.35
C MET A 163 15.71 -21.96 -17.32
N GLN A 164 16.36 -21.84 -18.48
CA GLN A 164 16.51 -22.96 -19.42
C GLN A 164 17.45 -24.03 -18.84
N GLU A 165 18.64 -23.60 -18.43
CA GLU A 165 19.65 -24.43 -17.78
C GLU A 165 19.11 -25.06 -16.49
N PHE A 166 18.42 -24.28 -15.64
CA PHE A 166 17.83 -24.80 -14.41
C PHE A 166 16.80 -25.90 -14.68
N ARG A 167 15.93 -25.73 -15.68
CA ARG A 167 14.91 -26.75 -16.01
C ARG A 167 15.53 -28.04 -16.53
N LEU A 168 16.58 -27.94 -17.33
CA LEU A 168 17.31 -29.11 -17.81
C LEU A 168 18.00 -29.82 -16.65
N GLY A 169 18.69 -29.07 -15.78
CA GLY A 169 19.32 -29.59 -14.57
C GLY A 169 18.33 -30.31 -13.63
N VAL A 170 17.17 -29.72 -13.35
CA VAL A 170 16.12 -30.35 -12.53
C VAL A 170 15.55 -31.61 -13.20
N ARG A 171 15.39 -31.61 -14.52
CA ARG A 171 14.93 -32.80 -15.25
C ARG A 171 15.93 -33.95 -15.11
N LEU A 172 17.21 -33.71 -15.40
CA LEU A 172 18.28 -34.71 -15.29
C LEU A 172 18.43 -35.21 -13.85
N TYR A 173 18.33 -34.31 -12.87
CA TYR A 173 18.32 -34.69 -11.45
C TYR A 173 17.12 -35.59 -11.10
N SER A 174 15.93 -35.27 -11.60
CA SER A 174 14.71 -36.07 -11.39
C SER A 174 14.76 -37.43 -12.09
N GLU A 175 15.53 -37.53 -13.17
CA GLU A 175 15.82 -38.76 -13.91
C GLU A 175 17.02 -39.53 -13.33
N GLU A 176 17.45 -39.20 -12.11
CA GLU A 176 18.57 -39.83 -11.39
C GLU A 176 19.93 -39.75 -12.14
N GLN A 177 20.13 -38.70 -12.94
CA GLN A 177 21.37 -38.40 -13.67
C GLN A 177 22.09 -37.17 -13.08
N PRO A 178 22.60 -37.25 -11.83
CA PRO A 178 23.17 -36.09 -11.15
C PRO A 178 24.45 -35.58 -11.81
N GLN A 179 25.25 -36.46 -12.43
CA GLN A 179 26.49 -36.02 -13.10
C GLN A 179 26.22 -35.13 -14.31
N GLU A 180 25.12 -35.37 -15.01
CA GLU A 180 24.67 -34.54 -16.13
C GLU A 180 23.90 -33.31 -15.63
N ALA A 181 23.20 -33.41 -14.50
CA ALA A 181 22.45 -32.30 -13.91
C ALA A 181 23.35 -31.18 -13.35
N VAL A 182 24.46 -31.53 -12.68
CA VAL A 182 25.36 -30.56 -12.02
C VAL A 182 25.81 -29.42 -12.93
N PRO A 183 26.37 -29.64 -14.14
CA PRO A 183 26.82 -28.53 -14.98
C PRO A 183 25.69 -27.57 -15.37
N HIS A 184 24.49 -28.08 -15.64
CA HIS A 184 23.32 -27.26 -15.94
C HIS A 184 22.85 -26.45 -14.72
N LEU A 185 22.87 -27.04 -13.52
CA LEU A 185 22.51 -26.33 -12.28
C LEU A 185 23.54 -25.26 -11.92
N GLU A 186 24.84 -25.52 -12.14
CA GLU A 186 25.92 -24.55 -11.91
C GLU A 186 25.82 -23.37 -12.89
N ALA A 187 25.59 -23.63 -14.19
CA ALA A 187 25.39 -22.59 -15.19
C ALA A 187 24.18 -21.70 -14.86
N ALA A 188 23.05 -22.33 -14.49
CA ALA A 188 21.86 -21.60 -14.07
C ALA A 188 22.12 -20.69 -12.86
N LEU A 189 22.89 -21.18 -11.87
CA LEU A 189 23.22 -20.40 -10.68
C LEU A 189 24.08 -19.18 -11.00
N GLN A 190 25.06 -19.33 -11.89
CA GLN A 190 25.92 -18.22 -12.32
C GLN A 190 25.11 -17.11 -13.00
N GLU A 191 24.26 -17.49 -13.96
CA GLU A 191 23.41 -16.52 -14.66
C GLU A 191 22.32 -15.93 -13.74
N TYR A 192 21.81 -16.68 -12.77
CA TYR A 192 20.90 -16.17 -11.75
C TYR A 192 21.54 -15.03 -10.94
N PHE A 193 22.79 -15.19 -10.52
CA PHE A 193 23.47 -14.14 -9.74
C PHE A 193 23.70 -12.87 -10.55
N VAL A 194 24.02 -12.99 -11.85
CA VAL A 194 24.11 -11.82 -12.75
C VAL A 194 22.77 -11.09 -12.81
N ALA A 195 21.69 -11.80 -13.09
CA ALA A 195 20.35 -11.21 -13.15
C ALA A 195 19.90 -10.62 -11.79
N TYR A 196 20.29 -11.24 -10.68
CA TYR A 196 20.02 -10.74 -9.34
C TYR A 196 20.75 -9.43 -9.05
N GLU A 197 22.02 -9.32 -9.43
CA GLU A 197 22.80 -8.09 -9.26
C GLU A 197 22.26 -6.93 -10.10
N GLU A 198 21.87 -7.20 -11.35
CA GLU A 198 21.21 -6.21 -12.22
C GLU A 198 19.88 -5.73 -11.62
N CYS A 199 19.06 -6.66 -11.11
CA CYS A 199 17.80 -6.34 -10.45
C CYS A 199 18.02 -5.51 -9.16
N ARG A 200 19.01 -5.90 -8.34
CA ARG A 200 19.36 -5.18 -7.11
C ARG A 200 19.82 -3.75 -7.42
N ALA A 201 20.61 -3.56 -8.47
CA ALA A 201 21.07 -2.24 -8.91
C ALA A 201 19.90 -1.29 -9.25
N LEU A 202 18.78 -1.82 -9.75
CA LEU A 202 17.57 -1.05 -10.04
C LEU A 202 16.70 -0.77 -8.80
N CYS A 203 16.77 -1.63 -7.77
CA CYS A 203 15.95 -1.52 -6.56
C CYS A 203 16.58 -0.66 -5.44
N GLU A 204 17.91 -0.69 -5.27
CA GLU A 204 18.57 -0.03 -4.12
C GLU A 204 19.02 1.41 -4.41
N GLY A 205 19.09 1.82 -5.68
CA GLY A 205 19.64 3.13 -6.08
C GLY A 205 21.15 3.25 -5.79
N PRO A 206 21.85 4.25 -6.35
CA PRO A 206 23.28 4.43 -6.10
C PRO A 206 23.52 4.83 -4.63
N TYR A 207 24.50 4.16 -4.00
CA TYR A 207 25.00 4.42 -2.65
C TYR A 207 25.60 5.84 -2.52
#